data_AF-A0A6B3F5K9-F1
#
_entry.id   AF-A0A6B3F5K9-F1
#
_cell.length_a   1.000
_cell.length_b   1.000
_cell.length_c   1.000
_cell.angle_alpha   90.00
_cell.angle_beta   90.00
_cell.angle_gamma   90.00
#
_symmetry.space_group_name_H-M   'P 1'
#
loop_
_entity.id
_entity.type
_entity.pdbx_description
1 polymer ?
#
loop_
_entity_poly.entity_id
_entity_poly.type
_entity_poly.pdbx_seq_one_letter_code
_entity_poly.pdbx_strand_id
1 'polypeptide(L)'
;MAASRTASTAQTNNGASTAPLRISFAKIREPLEVPNLLALQTESFDWLLGNDAWKSRVEAALAGGMSVPTKSGLEEIFEEISPIEDFSGSMS
;
A
#
# COMPACT_ATOMS: atom_id res chain seq x y z
N MET A 1 55.46 -0.81 7.51
CA MET A 1 54.41 -1.85 7.67
C MET A 1 53.10 -1.24 7.17
N ALA A 2 52.72 -1.47 5.91
CA ALA A 2 51.46 -1.00 5.35
C ALA A 2 50.48 -2.18 5.30
N ALA A 3 49.42 -2.15 6.12
CA ALA A 3 48.38 -3.17 6.11
C ALA A 3 47.26 -2.75 5.14
N SER A 4 47.15 -3.46 4.02
CA SER A 4 46.01 -3.36 3.12
C SER A 4 44.83 -4.12 3.75
N ARG A 5 43.73 -3.42 4.02
CA ARG A 5 42.46 -4.04 4.41
C ARG A 5 41.61 -4.20 3.16
N THR A 6 41.44 -5.45 2.72
CA THR A 6 40.52 -5.85 1.67
C THR A 6 39.12 -5.37 2.03
N ALA A 7 38.55 -4.48 1.21
CA ALA A 7 37.18 -4.03 1.36
C ALA A 7 36.25 -5.23 1.14
N SER A 8 35.67 -5.75 2.21
CA SER A 8 34.55 -6.68 2.15
C SER A 8 33.41 -5.96 1.45
N THR A 9 33.05 -6.43 0.25
CA THR A 9 31.87 -6.02 -0.51
C THR A 9 30.65 -6.17 0.38
N ALA A 10 30.20 -5.07 0.97
CA ALA A 10 28.92 -5.00 1.65
C ALA A 10 27.85 -5.35 0.63
N GLN A 11 27.16 -6.47 0.83
CA GLN A 11 25.93 -6.80 0.13
C GLN A 11 24.94 -5.65 0.35
N THR A 12 24.88 -4.75 -0.61
CA THR A 12 23.84 -3.74 -0.71
C THR A 12 22.58 -4.44 -1.20
N ASN A 13 21.78 -4.91 -0.25
CA ASN A 13 20.40 -5.29 -0.50
C ASN A 13 19.58 -4.01 -0.74
N ASN A 14 19.85 -3.31 -1.84
CA ASN A 14 18.94 -2.29 -2.36
C ASN A 14 18.19 -2.95 -3.50
N GLY A 15 17.00 -3.49 -3.19
CA GLY A 15 16.13 -4.12 -4.18
C GLY A 15 16.03 -3.24 -5.45
N ALA A 16 16.42 -3.82 -6.59
CA ALA A 16 16.27 -3.26 -7.93
C ALA A 16 16.67 -1.78 -8.13
N SER A 17 17.59 -1.25 -7.33
CA SER A 17 17.95 0.16 -7.43
C SER A 17 18.98 0.37 -8.53
N THR A 18 18.63 1.11 -9.59
CA THR A 18 19.59 1.68 -10.55
C THR A 18 20.39 2.83 -9.94
N ALA A 19 20.29 3.06 -8.63
CA ALA A 19 20.99 4.14 -7.95
C ALA A 19 22.51 3.88 -7.94
N PRO A 20 23.31 4.95 -8.01
CA PRO A 20 24.76 4.84 -7.88
C PRO A 20 25.14 4.30 -6.50
N LEU A 21 26.27 3.60 -6.43
CA LEU A 21 26.81 3.05 -5.18
C LEU A 21 27.08 4.17 -4.17
N ARG A 22 26.45 4.09 -2.99
CA ARG A 22 26.67 5.00 -1.85
C ARG A 22 27.05 4.18 -0.62
N ILE A 23 28.18 4.54 0.00
CA ILE A 23 28.68 3.86 1.20
C ILE A 23 27.87 4.34 2.42
N SER A 24 27.35 3.40 3.20
CA SER A 24 26.64 3.67 4.47
C SER A 24 27.53 3.36 5.66
N PHE A 25 27.42 4.16 6.72
CA PHE A 25 28.06 3.93 8.03
C PHE A 25 27.08 3.39 9.08
N ALA A 26 25.90 2.92 8.66
CA ALA A 26 24.91 2.35 9.57
C ALA A 26 25.50 1.12 10.30
N LYS A 27 25.47 1.15 11.64
CA LYS A 27 25.96 0.05 12.50
C LYS A 27 24.90 -1.01 12.78
N ILE A 28 23.63 -0.66 12.57
CA ILE A 28 22.46 -1.50 12.84
C ILE A 28 21.80 -1.78 11.49
N ARG A 29 21.36 -3.03 11.28
CA ARG A 29 20.58 -3.39 10.09
C ARG A 29 19.14 -2.90 10.21
N GLU A 30 18.62 -2.31 9.15
CA GLU A 30 17.20 -2.01 9.06
C GLU A 30 16.42 -3.32 8.79
N PRO A 31 15.51 -3.74 9.67
CA PRO A 31 14.79 -5.00 9.51
C PRO A 31 13.63 -4.89 8.52
N LEU A 32 13.11 -3.68 8.31
CA LEU A 32 12.01 -3.34 7.41
C LEU A 32 12.49 -2.24 6.47
N GLU A 33 12.11 -2.35 5.20
CA GLU A 33 12.41 -1.35 4.19
C GLU A 33 11.51 -0.11 4.33
N VAL A 34 11.88 0.96 3.62
CA VAL A 34 11.04 2.16 3.53
C VAL A 34 9.73 1.79 2.83
N PRO A 35 8.57 2.07 3.44
CA PRO A 35 7.29 1.78 2.81
C PRO A 35 7.08 2.64 1.56
N ASN A 36 6.15 2.23 0.71
CA ASN A 36 5.74 3.05 -0.44
C ASN A 36 5.15 4.38 0.06
N LEU A 37 5.85 5.48 -0.21
CA LEU A 37 5.48 6.82 0.28
C LEU A 37 4.17 7.34 -0.31
N LEU A 38 3.73 6.79 -1.44
CA LEU A 38 2.47 7.14 -2.07
C LEU A 38 1.33 6.18 -1.69
N ALA A 39 1.62 5.10 -0.95
CA ALA A 39 0.64 4.08 -0.61
C ALA A 39 -0.61 4.68 0.02
N LEU A 40 -0.47 5.57 1.00
CA LEU A 40 -1.64 6.18 1.63
C LEU A 40 -2.57 6.86 0.62
N GLN A 41 -2.00 7.60 -0.33
CA GLN A 41 -2.79 8.36 -1.31
C GLN A 41 -3.39 7.44 -2.37
N THR A 42 -2.58 6.54 -2.95
CA THR A 42 -3.04 5.63 -4.00
C THR A 42 -4.06 4.65 -3.44
N GLU A 43 -3.80 4.09 -2.27
CA GLU A 43 -4.64 3.07 -1.69
C GLU A 43 -5.96 3.62 -1.15
N SER A 44 -5.98 4.83 -0.58
CA SER A 44 -7.23 5.49 -0.21
C SER A 44 -8.11 5.78 -1.42
N PHE A 45 -7.51 6.20 -2.54
CA PHE A 45 -8.26 6.46 -3.76
C PHE A 45 -8.76 5.17 -4.42
N ASP A 46 -7.95 4.10 -4.40
CA ASP A 46 -8.35 2.78 -4.88
C ASP A 46 -9.55 2.24 -4.08
N TRP A 47 -9.57 2.41 -2.75
CA TRP A 47 -10.72 2.07 -1.91
C TRP A 47 -11.96 2.89 -2.23
N LEU A 48 -11.79 4.21 -2.43
CA LEU A 48 -12.91 5.08 -2.77
C LEU A 48 -13.58 4.62 -4.08
N LEU A 49 -12.79 4.34 -5.11
CA LEU A 49 -13.29 3.92 -6.43
C LEU A 49 -13.76 2.46 -6.48
N GLY A 50 -13.23 1.59 -5.62
CA GLY A 50 -13.53 0.16 -5.68
C GLY A 50 -12.88 -0.55 -6.88
N ASN A 51 -11.67 -0.15 -7.28
CA ASN A 51 -10.99 -0.71 -8.45
C ASN A 51 -10.43 -2.13 -8.22
N ASP A 52 -9.96 -2.78 -9.29
CA ASP A 52 -9.46 -4.16 -9.25
C ASP A 52 -8.23 -4.33 -8.35
N ALA A 53 -7.39 -3.30 -8.25
CA ALA A 53 -6.22 -3.30 -7.37
C ALA A 53 -6.63 -3.32 -5.89
N TRP A 54 -7.64 -2.54 -5.49
CA TRP A 54 -8.20 -2.61 -4.14
C TRP A 54 -8.92 -3.94 -3.88
N LYS A 55 -9.76 -4.43 -4.81
CA LYS A 55 -10.45 -5.73 -4.67
C LYS A 55 -9.47 -6.88 -4.43
N SER A 56 -8.41 -6.95 -5.24
CA SER A 56 -7.37 -7.97 -5.08
C SER A 56 -6.68 -7.92 -3.71
N ARG A 57 -6.46 -6.71 -3.18
CA ARG A 57 -5.89 -6.53 -1.83
C ARG A 57 -6.86 -6.95 -0.73
N VAL A 58 -8.15 -6.64 -0.88
CA VAL A 58 -9.20 -7.07 0.05
C VAL A 58 -9.33 -8.60 0.08
N GLU A 59 -9.32 -9.25 -1.09
CA GLU A 59 -9.34 -10.71 -1.19
C GLU A 59 -8.13 -11.36 -0.53
N ALA A 60 -6.93 -10.81 -0.77
CA ALA A 60 -5.70 -11.29 -0.13
C ALA A 60 -5.73 -11.10 1.40
N ALA A 61 -6.24 -9.97 1.88
CA ALA A 61 -6.39 -9.70 3.31
C ALA A 61 -7.40 -10.65 3.96
N LEU A 62 -8.53 -10.90 3.30
CA LEU A 62 -9.55 -11.84 3.77
C LEU A 62 -9.00 -13.27 3.82
N ALA A 63 -8.25 -13.69 2.80
CA ALA A 63 -7.58 -14.99 2.78
C ALA A 63 -6.52 -15.12 3.90
N GLY A 64 -5.89 -14.00 4.28
CA GLY A 64 -5.00 -13.91 5.43
C GLY A 64 -5.70 -13.90 6.79
N GLY A 65 -7.05 -13.92 6.83
CA GLY A 65 -7.83 -13.84 8.06
C GLY A 65 -7.91 -12.42 8.66
N MET A 66 -7.57 -11.39 7.90
CA MET A 66 -7.71 -10.00 8.31
C MET A 66 -9.12 -9.50 8.00
N SER A 67 -9.77 -8.89 8.99
CA SER A 67 -11.05 -8.22 8.80
C SER A 67 -10.82 -6.85 8.15
N VAL A 68 -11.19 -6.74 6.87
CA VAL A 68 -11.09 -5.50 6.10
C VAL A 68 -12.46 -5.08 5.54
N PRO A 69 -12.73 -3.78 5.33
CA PRO A 69 -13.95 -3.33 4.68
C PRO A 69 -14.07 -3.92 3.27
N THR A 70 -15.20 -4.56 2.98
CA THR A 70 -15.47 -5.18 1.67
C THR A 70 -16.27 -4.29 0.73
N LYS A 71 -16.73 -3.14 1.21
CA LYS A 71 -17.45 -2.14 0.40
C LYS A 71 -16.52 -0.99 0.05
N SER A 72 -16.63 -0.55 -1.20
CA SER A 72 -15.91 0.63 -1.68
C SER A 72 -16.57 1.91 -1.17
N GLY A 73 -15.82 3.00 -1.09
CA GLY A 73 -16.36 4.25 -0.56
C GLY A 73 -17.51 4.83 -1.39
N LEU A 74 -17.44 4.73 -2.72
CA LEU A 74 -18.55 5.17 -3.58
C LEU A 74 -19.78 4.28 -3.46
N GLU A 75 -19.59 2.97 -3.31
CA GLU A 75 -20.69 2.03 -3.10
C GLU A 75 -21.41 2.29 -1.77
N GLU A 76 -20.65 2.58 -0.71
CA GLU A 76 -21.20 3.01 0.58
C GLU A 76 -22.06 4.27 0.44
N ILE A 77 -21.56 5.29 -0.27
CA ILE A 77 -22.30 6.53 -0.54
C ILE A 77 -23.58 6.24 -1.33
N PHE A 78 -23.52 5.40 -2.36
CA PHE A 78 -24.70 5.08 -3.17
C PHE A 78 -25.77 4.33 -2.37
N GLU A 79 -25.38 3.43 -1.47
CA GLU A 79 -26.33 2.78 -0.56
C GLU A 79 -26.92 3.77 0.45
N GLU A 80 -26.15 4.74 0.95
CA GLU A 80 -26.63 5.73 1.93
C GLU A 80 -27.65 6.71 1.33
N ILE A 81 -27.43 7.17 0.09
CA ILE A 81 -28.33 8.13 -0.56
C ILE A 81 -29.53 7.47 -1.26
N SER A 82 -29.59 6.14 -1.30
CA SER A 82 -30.65 5.39 -1.96
C SER A 82 -31.63 4.77 -0.94
N PRO A 83 -32.94 4.70 -1.24
CA PRO A 83 -33.61 5.27 -2.41
C PRO A 83 -33.84 6.78 -2.28
N ILE A 84 -33.90 7.46 -3.41
CA ILE A 84 -34.35 8.86 -3.46
C ILE A 84 -35.88 8.85 -3.49
N GLU A 85 -36.50 9.26 -2.39
CA GLU A 85 -37.96 9.36 -2.28
C GLU A 85 -38.42 10.81 -2.43
N ASP A 86 -39.48 11.03 -3.22
CA ASP A 86 -40.14 12.33 -3.29
C ASP A 86 -41.17 12.49 -2.13
N PHE A 87 -41.62 13.72 -1.87
CA PHE A 87 -42.57 14.01 -0.79
C PHE A 87 -43.95 13.35 -0.99
N SER A 88 -44.24 12.82 -2.19
CA SER A 88 -45.52 12.21 -2.55
C SER A 88 -45.54 10.69 -2.40
N GLY A 89 -44.40 10.06 -2.13
CA GLY A 89 -44.28 8.64 -1.81
C GLY A 89 -44.60 7.71 -2.99
N SER A 90 -44.65 8.22 -4.22
CA SER A 90 -44.86 7.40 -5.41
C SER A 90 -43.67 7.48 -6.36
N MET A 91 -42.65 6.66 -6.11
CA MET A 91 -42.05 5.87 -7.18
C MET A 91 -41.30 4.68 -6.59
N SER A 92 -41.79 3.50 -6.97
CA SER A 92 -41.15 2.19 -6.81
C SER A 92 -39.98 2.03 -7.78
#